data_AF-Q505C5-F1
#
_entry.id   AF-Q505C5-F1
#
_cell.length_a   1.000
_cell.length_b   1.000
_cell.length_c   1.000
_cell.angle_alpha   90.00
_cell.angle_beta   90.00
_cell.angle_gamma   90.00
#
_symmetry.space_group_name_H-M   'P 1'
#
loop_
_entity.id
_entity.type
_entity.pdbx_description
1 polymer ?
#
loop_
_entity_poly.entity_id
_entity_poly.type
_entity_poly.pdbx_seq_one_letter_code
_entity_poly.pdbx_strand_id
1 'polypeptide(L)'
;HEAFLSDLRSNLQVSNEPGNRYNLQLINALVLYVGTQAIAHIHNKGSTPSMSTITHSAHMDIFQNLAVDLDTEGRYLFLNAIANQLRYPNSHTHYFSCTMLYLFAEANTEAIQEQITRVLLERLIVNRPHPWGLLITFIELIKNPAFKFWNHEFVHCAPEIEKLFQSVAQCCMGQKQAQQVMEGTGAS
;
A
#
# COMPACT_ATOMS: atom_id res chain seq x y z
N HIS A 1 14.85 7.58 19.11
CA HIS A 1 13.89 7.08 18.09
C HIS A 1 13.62 8.18 17.07
N GLU A 2 13.19 9.38 17.48
CA GLU A 2 12.89 10.50 16.58
C GLU A 2 14.08 10.97 15.72
N ALA A 3 15.28 11.11 16.30
CA ALA A 3 16.48 11.52 15.55
C ALA A 3 16.81 10.55 14.38
N PHE A 4 16.68 9.23 14.62
CA PHE A 4 16.93 8.23 13.58
C PHE A 4 15.95 8.34 12.41
N LEU A 5 14.66 8.56 12.70
CA LEU A 5 13.63 8.68 11.66
C LEU A 5 13.82 9.95 10.83
N SER A 6 14.14 11.07 11.47
CA SER A 6 14.46 12.33 10.78
C SER A 6 15.66 12.15 9.85
N ASP A 7 16.73 11.49 10.32
CA ASP A 7 17.94 11.25 9.53
C ASP A 7 17.72 10.22 8.41
N LEU A 8 16.74 9.31 8.57
CA LEU A 8 16.49 8.24 7.60
C LEU A 8 16.16 8.81 6.21
N ARG A 9 15.31 9.83 6.14
CA ARG A 9 15.01 10.52 4.88
C ARG A 9 16.28 11.05 4.21
N SER A 10 17.13 11.74 4.98
CA SER A 10 18.38 12.31 4.47
C SER A 10 19.35 11.24 3.99
N ASN A 11 19.39 10.08 4.64
CA ASN A 11 20.23 8.95 4.23
C ASN A 11 19.74 8.26 2.95
N LEU A 12 18.43 8.32 2.65
CA LEU A 12 17.86 7.76 1.42
C LEU A 12 18.04 8.69 0.21
N GLN A 13 18.20 9.99 0.45
CA GLN A 13 18.34 11.01 -0.58
C GLN A 13 19.82 11.19 -0.97
N VAL A 14 20.14 11.06 -2.26
CA VAL A 14 21.51 11.13 -2.80
C VAL A 14 21.75 12.39 -3.62
N SER A 15 20.70 12.95 -4.22
CA SER A 15 20.78 14.13 -5.08
C SER A 15 19.59 15.06 -4.85
N ASN A 16 19.63 16.25 -5.45
CA ASN A 16 18.50 17.16 -5.57
C ASN A 16 17.89 17.17 -6.98
N GLU A 17 18.44 16.39 -7.90
CA GLU A 17 17.97 16.27 -9.28
C GLU A 17 16.66 15.48 -9.38
N PRO A 18 15.60 16.02 -10.03
CA PRO A 18 14.35 15.30 -10.22
C PRO A 18 14.55 13.96 -10.96
N GLY A 19 13.96 12.89 -10.44
CA GLY A 19 14.04 11.55 -11.04
C GLY A 19 15.29 10.74 -10.68
N ASN A 20 16.26 11.35 -9.99
CA ASN A 20 17.43 10.66 -9.43
C ASN A 20 17.72 11.14 -7.99
N ARG A 21 16.68 11.59 -7.28
CA ARG A 21 16.81 12.14 -5.92
C ARG A 21 17.18 11.09 -4.89
N TYR A 22 16.69 9.87 -5.07
CA TYR A 22 16.73 8.82 -4.06
C TYR A 22 17.50 7.58 -4.52
N ASN A 23 18.18 6.93 -3.57
CA ASN A 23 18.81 5.64 -3.81
C ASN A 23 17.77 4.52 -3.84
N LEU A 24 17.32 4.14 -5.04
CA LEU A 24 16.32 3.10 -5.22
C LEU A 24 16.73 1.75 -4.61
N GLN A 25 18.00 1.34 -4.76
CA GLN A 25 18.47 0.07 -4.22
C GLN A 25 18.41 0.06 -2.70
N LEU A 26 18.77 1.18 -2.06
CA LEU A 26 18.72 1.32 -0.61
C LEU A 26 17.28 1.32 -0.09
N ILE A 27 16.35 2.01 -0.76
CA ILE A 27 14.92 1.97 -0.41
C ILE A 27 14.40 0.53 -0.49
N ASN A 28 14.69 -0.19 -1.57
CA ASN A 28 14.26 -1.58 -1.74
C ASN A 28 14.84 -2.49 -0.65
N ALA A 29 16.13 -2.35 -0.34
CA ALA A 29 16.79 -3.13 0.70
C ALA A 29 16.21 -2.84 2.08
N LEU A 30 16.02 -1.56 2.42
CA LEU A 30 15.43 -1.12 3.68
C LEU A 30 14.03 -1.69 3.88
N VAL A 31 13.15 -1.53 2.90
CA VAL A 31 11.76 -2.01 2.98
C VAL A 31 11.72 -3.52 3.20
N LEU A 32 12.46 -4.28 2.39
CA LEU A 32 12.52 -5.74 2.52
C LEU A 32 13.11 -6.15 3.88
N TYR A 33 14.19 -5.51 4.31
CA TYR A 33 14.85 -5.85 5.57
C TYR A 33 13.95 -5.56 6.77
N VAL A 34 13.36 -4.37 6.86
CA VAL A 34 12.43 -4.01 7.95
C VAL A 34 11.25 -4.98 7.99
N GLY A 35 10.68 -5.34 6.83
CA GLY A 35 9.58 -6.30 6.77
C GLY A 35 9.98 -7.71 7.23
N THR A 36 11.15 -8.21 6.84
CA THR A 36 11.63 -9.53 7.29
C THR A 36 11.92 -9.57 8.79
N GLN A 37 12.52 -8.50 9.34
CA GLN A 37 12.72 -8.37 10.79
C GLN A 37 11.38 -8.29 11.54
N ALA A 38 10.40 -7.56 11.01
CA ALA A 38 9.08 -7.46 11.61
C ALA A 38 8.36 -8.82 11.65
N ILE A 39 8.40 -9.59 10.56
CA ILE A 39 7.82 -10.94 10.50
C ILE A 39 8.48 -11.85 11.54
N ALA A 40 9.81 -11.86 11.60
CA ALA A 40 10.55 -12.66 12.58
C ALA A 40 10.21 -12.26 14.03
N HIS A 41 10.11 -10.96 14.31
CA HIS A 41 9.73 -10.43 15.61
C HIS A 41 8.32 -10.86 16.04
N ILE A 42 7.35 -10.82 15.13
CA ILE A 42 5.98 -11.26 15.39
C ILE A 42 5.92 -12.78 15.66
N HIS A 43 6.65 -13.57 14.87
CA HIS A 43 6.75 -15.02 15.08
C HIS A 43 7.40 -15.38 16.41
N ASN A 44 8.46 -14.65 16.82
CA ASN A 44 9.12 -14.85 18.11
C ASN A 44 8.20 -14.54 19.30
N LYS A 45 7.19 -13.68 19.11
CA LYS A 45 6.12 -13.44 20.10
C LYS A 45 5.01 -14.52 20.07
N GLY A 46 5.16 -15.57 19.27
CA GLY A 46 4.16 -16.64 19.12
C GLY A 46 2.90 -16.22 18.37
N SER A 47 2.95 -15.12 17.61
CA SER A 47 1.82 -14.60 16.82
C SER A 47 2.11 -14.69 15.32
N THR A 48 1.09 -14.49 14.50
CA THR A 48 1.21 -14.38 13.04
C THR A 48 0.99 -12.94 12.57
N PRO A 49 1.61 -12.51 11.45
CA PRO A 49 1.34 -11.20 10.88
C PRO A 49 -0.14 -11.01 10.54
N SER A 50 -0.75 -9.94 11.01
CA SER A 50 -2.14 -9.53 10.73
C SER A 50 -2.25 -8.01 10.90
N MET A 51 -3.39 -7.42 10.51
CA MET A 51 -3.63 -5.98 10.68
C MET A 51 -3.45 -5.47 12.12
N SER A 52 -3.63 -6.32 13.14
CA SER A 52 -3.49 -5.92 14.54
C SER A 52 -2.11 -6.21 15.13
N THR A 53 -1.34 -7.13 14.54
CA THR A 53 -0.02 -7.54 15.08
C THR A 53 1.15 -6.81 14.43
N ILE A 54 0.96 -6.27 13.22
CA ILE A 54 2.01 -5.48 12.54
C ILE A 54 2.13 -4.05 13.06
N THR A 55 1.11 -3.56 13.76
CA THR A 55 0.99 -2.17 14.21
C THR A 55 1.74 -1.94 15.52
N HIS A 56 1.92 -0.66 15.89
CA HIS A 56 2.57 -0.25 17.14
C HIS A 56 3.92 -0.94 17.39
N SER A 57 4.75 -1.00 16.35
CA SER A 57 6.10 -1.55 16.41
C SER A 57 7.07 -0.62 15.73
N ALA A 58 8.34 -0.63 16.16
CA ALA A 58 9.40 0.20 15.56
C ALA A 58 9.51 0.01 14.03
N HIS A 59 9.18 -1.20 13.53
CA HIS A 59 9.13 -1.49 12.09
C HIS A 59 8.04 -0.68 11.38
N MET A 60 6.86 -0.58 11.99
CA MET A 60 5.75 0.19 11.42
C MET A 60 5.99 1.69 11.58
N ASP A 61 6.62 2.12 12.67
CA ASP A 61 6.99 3.53 12.86
C ASP A 61 7.90 4.03 11.72
N ILE A 62 8.83 3.18 11.26
CA ILE A 62 9.66 3.47 10.07
C ILE A 62 8.78 3.64 8.82
N PHE A 63 7.84 2.73 8.58
CA PHE A 63 6.98 2.80 7.38
C PHE A 63 6.02 3.99 7.40
N GLN A 64 5.42 4.29 8.54
CA GLN A 64 4.54 5.45 8.69
C GLN A 64 5.34 6.75 8.53
N ASN A 65 6.53 6.84 9.13
CA ASN A 65 7.41 7.98 8.96
C ASN A 65 7.81 8.18 7.49
N LEU A 66 8.24 7.12 6.79
CA LEU A 66 8.56 7.21 5.36
C LEU A 66 7.36 7.60 4.50
N ALA A 67 6.15 7.12 4.84
CA ALA A 67 4.94 7.50 4.12
C ALA A 67 4.62 9.00 4.28
N VAL A 68 4.87 9.59 5.44
CA VAL A 68 4.54 11.00 5.70
C VAL A 68 5.67 11.95 5.28
N ASP A 69 6.92 11.64 5.62
CA ASP A 69 8.05 12.58 5.51
C ASP A 69 8.70 12.62 4.12
N LEU A 70 8.52 11.57 3.30
CA LEU A 70 9.01 11.57 1.92
C LEU A 70 8.15 12.47 1.03
N ASP A 71 8.81 13.08 0.03
CA ASP A 71 8.12 13.79 -1.04
C ASP A 71 7.43 12.79 -2.00
N THR A 72 6.75 13.31 -3.02
CA THR A 72 6.00 12.52 -4.00
C THR A 72 6.87 11.46 -4.69
N GLU A 73 8.13 11.79 -5.02
CA GLU A 73 9.07 10.88 -5.68
C GLU A 73 9.51 9.77 -4.72
N GLY A 74 9.99 10.13 -3.52
CA GLY A 74 10.43 9.17 -2.53
C GLY A 74 9.31 8.22 -2.10
N ARG A 75 8.10 8.76 -1.87
CA ARG A 75 6.93 7.96 -1.50
C ARG A 75 6.55 6.99 -2.62
N TYR A 76 6.62 7.42 -3.88
CA TYR A 76 6.36 6.53 -5.01
C TYR A 76 7.34 5.35 -5.05
N LEU A 77 8.65 5.59 -4.86
CA LEU A 77 9.66 4.52 -4.82
C LEU A 77 9.47 3.59 -3.62
N PHE A 78 9.15 4.15 -2.45
CA PHE A 78 8.86 3.40 -1.23
C PHE A 78 7.64 2.47 -1.39
N LEU A 79 6.52 2.99 -1.89
CA LEU A 79 5.31 2.20 -2.13
C LEU A 79 5.53 1.13 -3.21
N ASN A 80 6.33 1.44 -4.24
CA ASN A 80 6.76 0.44 -5.22
C ASN A 80 7.61 -0.67 -4.60
N ALA A 81 8.50 -0.35 -3.65
CA ALA A 81 9.30 -1.33 -2.94
C ALA A 81 8.42 -2.29 -2.11
N ILE A 82 7.35 -1.79 -1.47
CA ILE A 82 6.34 -2.62 -0.80
C ILE A 82 5.60 -3.49 -1.83
N ALA A 83 5.09 -2.87 -2.91
CA ALA A 83 4.32 -3.57 -3.94
C ALA A 83 5.11 -4.68 -4.64
N ASN A 84 6.44 -4.58 -4.72
CA ASN A 84 7.31 -5.64 -5.24
C ASN A 84 7.24 -6.94 -4.44
N GLN A 85 6.79 -6.88 -3.18
CA GLN A 85 6.65 -8.05 -2.31
C GLN A 85 5.27 -8.71 -2.41
N LEU A 86 4.32 -8.10 -3.14
CA LEU A 86 2.97 -8.62 -3.36
C LEU A 86 2.97 -9.65 -4.52
N ARG A 87 3.43 -10.87 -4.25
CA ARG A 87 3.74 -11.90 -5.28
C ARG A 87 2.78 -13.09 -5.23
N TYR A 88 3.26 -14.27 -4.88
CA TYR A 88 2.46 -15.49 -4.65
C TYR A 88 2.23 -15.67 -3.14
N PRO A 89 1.32 -16.57 -2.69
CA PRO A 89 1.09 -16.79 -1.26
C PRO A 89 2.38 -17.13 -0.50
N ASN A 90 2.83 -16.23 0.38
CA ASN A 90 3.95 -16.40 1.30
C ASN A 90 3.85 -15.37 2.44
N SER A 91 4.69 -15.51 3.48
CA SER A 91 4.67 -14.65 4.66
C SER A 91 4.97 -13.17 4.34
N HIS A 92 5.89 -12.89 3.42
CA HIS A 92 6.21 -11.51 3.03
C HIS A 92 5.02 -10.88 2.30
N THR A 93 4.43 -11.59 1.34
CA THR A 93 3.25 -11.11 0.62
C THR A 93 2.10 -10.80 1.57
N HIS A 94 1.86 -11.64 2.58
CA HIS A 94 0.85 -11.37 3.60
C HIS A 94 1.19 -10.13 4.42
N TYR A 95 2.42 -10.05 4.97
CA TYR A 95 2.87 -8.91 5.78
C TYR A 95 2.81 -7.58 5.02
N PHE A 96 3.33 -7.53 3.79
CA PHE A 96 3.33 -6.32 2.98
C PHE A 96 1.94 -5.97 2.44
N SER A 97 1.05 -6.94 2.25
CA SER A 97 -0.37 -6.68 1.97
C SER A 97 -1.02 -5.98 3.16
N CYS A 98 -0.84 -6.50 4.38
CA CYS A 98 -1.34 -5.85 5.58
C CYS A 98 -0.74 -4.46 5.79
N THR A 99 0.57 -4.31 5.55
CA THR A 99 1.26 -3.02 5.66
C THR A 99 0.70 -1.99 4.68
N MET A 100 0.51 -2.36 3.41
CA MET A 100 -0.03 -1.44 2.39
C MET A 100 -1.43 -0.94 2.75
N LEU A 101 -2.30 -1.85 3.19
CA LEU A 101 -3.67 -1.53 3.59
C LEU A 101 -3.71 -0.71 4.89
N TYR A 102 -2.83 -1.00 5.85
CA TYR A 102 -2.72 -0.23 7.08
C TYR A 102 -2.25 1.20 6.80
N LEU A 103 -1.25 1.39 5.93
CA LEU A 103 -0.81 2.72 5.51
C LEU A 103 -1.91 3.50 4.80
N PHE A 104 -2.81 2.84 4.07
CA PHE A 104 -3.99 3.48 3.48
C PHE A 104 -5.01 3.92 4.54
N ALA A 105 -5.30 3.04 5.51
CA ALA A 105 -6.28 3.31 6.57
C ALA A 105 -5.84 4.44 7.51
N GLU A 106 -4.57 4.47 7.87
CA GLU A 106 -4.00 5.44 8.83
C GLU A 106 -3.40 6.68 8.14
N ALA A 107 -3.62 6.84 6.84
CA ALA A 107 -3.12 8.01 6.12
C ALA A 107 -3.84 9.29 6.60
N ASN A 108 -3.06 10.27 7.06
CA ASN A 108 -3.58 11.57 7.46
C ASN A 108 -3.91 12.49 6.28
N THR A 109 -3.53 12.12 5.05
CA THR A 109 -3.74 12.93 3.85
C THR A 109 -4.19 12.06 2.69
N GLU A 110 -5.14 12.55 1.89
CA GLU A 110 -5.62 11.83 0.70
C GLU A 110 -4.51 11.60 -0.33
N ALA A 111 -3.49 12.45 -0.38
CA ALA A 111 -2.35 12.28 -1.28
C ALA A 111 -1.62 10.93 -1.08
N ILE A 112 -1.53 10.41 0.15
CA ILE A 112 -0.93 9.10 0.41
C ILE A 112 -1.86 7.98 -0.09
N GLN A 113 -3.17 8.11 0.15
CA GLN A 113 -4.19 7.16 -0.27
C GLN A 113 -4.27 7.07 -1.81
N GLU A 114 -4.23 8.22 -2.48
CA GLU A 114 -4.16 8.33 -3.93
C GLU A 114 -2.89 7.65 -4.46
N GLN A 115 -1.72 7.93 -3.88
CA GLN A 115 -0.47 7.31 -4.33
C GLN A 115 -0.44 5.78 -4.13
N ILE A 116 -0.98 5.27 -3.03
CA ILE A 116 -1.13 3.82 -2.81
C ILE A 116 -2.02 3.23 -3.91
N THR A 117 -3.18 3.85 -4.15
CA THR A 117 -4.13 3.42 -5.18
C THR A 117 -3.49 3.41 -6.55
N ARG A 118 -2.78 4.49 -6.90
CA ARG A 118 -2.05 4.63 -8.16
C ARG A 118 -1.00 3.55 -8.36
N VAL A 119 -0.17 3.27 -7.35
CA VAL A 119 0.88 2.22 -7.44
C VAL A 119 0.28 0.84 -7.66
N LEU A 120 -0.84 0.52 -7.00
CA LEU A 120 -1.53 -0.75 -7.21
C LEU A 120 -2.17 -0.81 -8.60
N LEU A 121 -2.82 0.28 -9.03
CA LEU A 121 -3.55 0.36 -10.30
C LEU A 121 -2.62 0.33 -11.52
N GLU A 122 -1.50 1.06 -11.50
CA GLU A 122 -0.48 1.05 -12.55
C GLU A 122 0.00 -0.38 -12.88
N ARG A 123 0.04 -1.26 -11.87
CA ARG A 123 0.44 -2.67 -12.03
C ARG A 123 -0.70 -3.58 -12.49
N LEU A 124 -1.96 -3.14 -12.39
CA LEU A 124 -3.15 -3.91 -12.79
C LEU A 124 -3.63 -3.55 -14.20
N ILE A 125 -3.37 -2.34 -14.70
CA ILE A 125 -3.74 -1.94 -16.06
C ILE A 125 -2.88 -2.59 -17.15
N VAL A 126 -1.70 -3.10 -16.79
CA VAL A 126 -0.79 -3.77 -17.72
C VAL A 126 -1.36 -5.15 -18.10
N ASN A 127 -0.96 -5.64 -19.27
CA ASN A 127 -1.32 -6.98 -19.74
C ASN A 127 -0.94 -8.06 -18.72
N ARG A 128 -1.79 -9.08 -18.63
CA ARG A 128 -1.60 -10.27 -17.79
C ARG A 128 -0.26 -10.98 -18.08
N PRO A 129 0.32 -11.72 -17.12
CA PRO A 129 -0.25 -12.11 -15.82
C PRO A 129 -0.04 -11.07 -14.70
N HIS A 130 -1.00 -10.99 -13.78
CA HIS A 130 -0.91 -10.14 -12.58
C HIS A 130 -0.44 -10.95 -11.36
N PRO A 131 0.39 -10.38 -10.47
CA PRO A 131 0.75 -11.03 -9.21
C PRO A 131 -0.48 -11.29 -8.33
N TRP A 132 -0.55 -12.49 -7.73
CA TRP A 132 -1.67 -12.89 -6.89
C TRP A 132 -1.86 -11.96 -5.68
N GLY A 133 -0.77 -11.63 -4.97
CA GLY A 133 -0.79 -10.77 -3.80
C GLY A 133 -1.26 -9.36 -4.13
N LEU A 134 -0.84 -8.83 -5.29
CA LEU A 134 -1.29 -7.52 -5.77
C LEU A 134 -2.81 -7.47 -5.95
N LEU A 135 -3.38 -8.49 -6.61
CA LEU A 135 -4.83 -8.62 -6.77
C LEU A 135 -5.53 -8.70 -5.43
N ILE A 136 -5.05 -9.55 -4.51
CA ILE A 136 -5.67 -9.70 -3.18
C ILE A 136 -5.66 -8.40 -2.39
N THR A 137 -4.52 -7.71 -2.33
CA THR A 137 -4.41 -6.41 -1.64
C THR A 137 -5.36 -5.40 -2.24
N PHE A 138 -5.43 -5.30 -3.58
CA PHE A 138 -6.32 -4.36 -4.25
C PHE A 138 -7.79 -4.70 -4.06
N ILE A 139 -8.16 -5.98 -4.13
CA ILE A 139 -9.53 -6.45 -3.88
C ILE A 139 -9.95 -6.12 -2.43
N GLU A 140 -9.09 -6.38 -1.45
CA GLU A 140 -9.38 -6.07 -0.05
C GLU A 140 -9.62 -4.57 0.15
N LEU A 141 -8.79 -3.73 -0.48
CA LEU A 141 -8.92 -2.27 -0.42
C LEU A 141 -10.28 -1.77 -0.92
N ILE A 142 -10.75 -2.28 -2.06
CA ILE A 142 -12.01 -1.81 -2.68
C ILE A 142 -13.27 -2.47 -2.09
N LYS A 143 -13.13 -3.64 -1.46
CA LYS A 143 -14.26 -4.41 -0.93
C LYS A 143 -14.56 -4.14 0.52
N ASN A 144 -13.53 -3.95 1.34
CA ASN A 144 -13.72 -3.83 2.76
C ASN A 144 -14.22 -2.41 3.09
N PRO A 145 -15.47 -2.26 3.57
CA PRO A 145 -16.07 -0.95 3.79
C PRO A 145 -15.34 -0.14 4.86
N ALA A 146 -14.49 -0.78 5.68
CA ALA A 146 -13.66 -0.10 6.67
C ALA A 146 -12.71 0.93 6.02
N PHE A 147 -12.25 0.69 4.79
CA PHE A 147 -11.36 1.63 4.09
C PHE A 147 -12.11 2.77 3.42
N LYS A 148 -13.44 2.70 3.29
CA LYS A 148 -14.28 3.72 2.64
C LYS A 148 -13.73 4.16 1.27
N PHE A 149 -13.10 3.23 0.53
CA PHE A 149 -12.37 3.52 -0.70
C PHE A 149 -13.19 4.35 -1.69
N TRP A 150 -14.44 3.98 -1.92
CA TRP A 150 -15.36 4.64 -2.85
C TRP A 150 -15.85 6.02 -2.38
N ASN A 151 -15.55 6.44 -1.16
CA ASN A 151 -15.96 7.75 -0.65
C ASN A 151 -14.90 8.82 -0.91
N HIS A 152 -13.70 8.45 -1.37
CA HIS A 152 -12.62 9.39 -1.64
C HIS A 152 -12.79 10.10 -2.98
N GLU A 153 -12.49 11.40 -3.02
CA GLU A 153 -12.69 12.24 -4.21
C GLU A 153 -11.84 11.78 -5.40
N PHE A 154 -10.60 11.31 -5.15
CA PHE A 154 -9.69 10.85 -6.21
C PHE A 154 -10.21 9.62 -6.97
N VAL A 155 -11.15 8.86 -6.41
CA VAL A 155 -11.77 7.71 -7.09
C VAL A 155 -12.77 8.15 -8.16
N HIS A 156 -13.36 9.34 -7.98
CA HIS A 156 -14.40 9.91 -8.86
C HIS A 156 -13.87 10.99 -9.81
N CYS A 157 -12.55 11.22 -9.83
CA CYS A 157 -11.96 12.30 -10.61
C CYS A 157 -12.14 12.14 -12.13
N ALA A 158 -12.28 10.89 -12.62
CA ALA A 158 -12.49 10.60 -14.02
C ALA A 158 -13.36 9.34 -14.23
N PRO A 159 -14.36 9.36 -15.14
CA PRO A 159 -15.21 8.21 -15.42
C PRO A 159 -14.44 6.96 -15.88
N GLU A 160 -13.28 7.13 -16.52
CA GLU A 160 -12.43 6.04 -16.96
C GLU A 160 -11.78 5.29 -15.79
N ILE A 161 -11.37 6.02 -14.75
CA ILE A 161 -10.77 5.45 -13.54
C ILE A 161 -11.83 4.68 -12.75
N GLU A 162 -13.03 5.26 -12.63
CA GLU A 162 -14.16 4.61 -11.97
C GLU A 162 -14.55 3.29 -12.67
N LYS A 163 -14.69 3.31 -14.01
CA LYS A 163 -14.98 2.11 -14.81
C LYS A 163 -13.90 1.05 -14.69
N LEU A 164 -12.63 1.44 -14.59
CA LEU A 164 -11.52 0.51 -14.39
C LEU A 164 -11.64 -0.19 -13.04
N PHE A 165 -11.89 0.56 -11.97
CA PHE A 165 -12.13 -0.03 -10.64
C PHE A 165 -13.34 -0.95 -10.63
N GLN A 166 -14.45 -0.55 -11.28
CA GLN A 166 -15.64 -1.39 -11.46
C GLN A 166 -15.33 -2.68 -12.24
N SER A 167 -14.49 -2.61 -13.27
CA SER A 167 -14.11 -3.77 -14.09
C SER A 167 -13.28 -4.77 -13.28
N VAL A 168 -12.31 -4.29 -12.49
CA VAL A 168 -11.53 -5.15 -11.59
C VAL A 168 -12.42 -5.75 -10.50
N ALA A 169 -13.29 -4.93 -9.91
CA ALA A 169 -14.31 -5.33 -8.95
C ALA A 169 -15.20 -6.46 -9.51
N GLN A 170 -15.76 -6.31 -10.71
CA GLN A 170 -16.63 -7.31 -11.34
C GLN A 170 -15.89 -8.57 -11.81
N CYS A 171 -14.65 -8.46 -12.28
CA CYS A 171 -13.84 -9.63 -12.64
C CYS A 171 -13.54 -10.51 -11.41
N CYS A 172 -13.39 -9.90 -10.24
CA CYS A 172 -13.04 -10.59 -9.01
C CYS A 172 -14.24 -10.90 -8.11
N MET A 173 -15.38 -10.22 -8.30
CA MET A 173 -16.61 -10.38 -7.54
C MET A 173 -17.74 -10.79 -8.48
N GLY A 174 -18.38 -11.95 -8.22
CA GLY A 174 -19.61 -12.31 -8.92
C GLY A 174 -20.62 -11.16 -8.89
N GLN A 175 -21.33 -10.95 -10.01
CA GLN A 175 -22.12 -9.75 -10.34
C GLN A 175 -23.03 -9.19 -9.23
N LYS A 176 -23.54 -10.04 -8.32
CA LYS A 176 -24.48 -9.62 -7.27
C LYS A 176 -23.86 -8.88 -6.07
N GLN A 177 -22.57 -9.08 -5.77
CA GLN A 177 -21.92 -8.42 -4.61
C GLN A 177 -21.33 -7.05 -4.95
N ALA A 178 -20.85 -6.85 -6.18
CA ALA A 178 -20.26 -5.58 -6.61
C ALA A 178 -21.28 -4.43 -6.56
N GLN A 179 -22.54 -4.70 -6.92
CA GLN A 179 -23.60 -3.70 -6.99
C GLN A 179 -24.05 -3.24 -5.59
N GLN A 180 -24.10 -4.12 -4.60
CA GLN A 180 -24.51 -3.77 -3.22
C GLN A 180 -23.45 -2.95 -2.46
N VAL A 181 -22.16 -3.20 -2.67
CA VAL A 181 -21.08 -2.40 -2.04
C VAL A 181 -21.07 -0.97 -2.59
N MET A 182 -21.44 -0.80 -3.86
CA MET A 182 -21.48 0.50 -4.53
C MET A 182 -22.79 1.26 -4.28
N GLU A 183 -23.94 0.57 -4.19
CA GLU A 183 -25.23 1.21 -3.91
C GLU A 183 -25.41 1.55 -2.42
N GLY A 184 -24.74 0.83 -1.51
CA GLY A 184 -24.80 1.09 -0.06
C GLY A 184 -24.14 2.39 0.40
N THR A 185 -23.37 3.07 -0.46
CA THR A 185 -22.66 4.33 -0.17
C THR A 185 -23.36 5.57 -0.75
N GLY A 186 -24.43 5.41 -1.53
CA GLY A 186 -25.19 6.53 -2.12
C GLY A 186 -26.30 7.11 -1.23
N ALA A 187 -26.49 6.59 -0.02
CA ALA A 187 -27.54 7.02 0.90
C ALA A 187 -27.01 7.19 2.32
N SER A 188 -26.30 8.28 2.59
CA SER A 188 -26.19 8.96 3.90
C SER A 188 -25.62 10.34 3.71
#